data_AF-A0A8H6R8P2-F1
#
_entry.id   AF-A0A8H6R8P2-F1
#
_cell.length_a   1.000
_cell.length_b   1.000
_cell.length_c   1.000
_cell.angle_alpha   90.00
_cell.angle_beta   90.00
_cell.angle_gamma   90.00
#
_symmetry.space_group_name_H-M   'P 1'
#
loop_
_entity.id
_entity.type
_entity.pdbx_description
1 polymer ?
#
loop_
_entity_poly.entity_id
_entity_poly.type
_entity_poly.pdbx_seq_one_letter_code
_entity_poly.pdbx_strand_id
1 'polypeptide(L)'
;MAGPSGEADFTFVSELLQAIEDDPTAIEARKLLADQYALFGWQDSAQAEWKKVLELRPGDKDAKSSFRVNKGPRGMKFETGQARSVPSSIARQAGDDARISELEAEIRSLMADAKDLVKDLQIYQTMCPDLDFSGKIADVKAIADGRSRAVLKVRQPQSAHAVATSVQSSSKPEDAIFADLDSYARWLRNEHHSSNLDKVRDATKRRAQAIKEVLPIAIAFTADVAFMHIEHEVLGKVYQNEDGTTMGLEPIASIPRSNFWVSEDGYAWDMEELASALKVNRGVMRNPLSKEMFTAADIKAIVRHPLGKGLAALDVKQHSLTSGIRRETIDQLEKIAGVLLEDQSADAGKSRAAVDEFLSYSATLPDEEQTALEELRVPARDSHTGQAFDGSIGEAVNDAKANRQCFHKTGDFLKQAAQYLRSQARSKSKMPGGWK
;
A
#
# COMPACT_ATOMS: atom_id res chain seq x y z
N MET A 1 -36.25 -27.07 14.71
CA MET A 1 -35.08 -26.59 15.47
C MET A 1 -34.15 -25.91 14.48
N ALA A 2 -34.07 -24.58 14.53
CA ALA A 2 -33.18 -23.80 13.67
C ALA A 2 -31.73 -23.96 14.14
N GLY A 3 -30.80 -24.24 13.22
CA GLY A 3 -29.37 -24.31 13.50
C GLY A 3 -28.75 -22.91 13.67
N PRO A 4 -27.63 -22.79 14.40
CA PRO A 4 -27.01 -21.49 14.64
C PRO A 4 -26.40 -20.94 13.34
N SER A 5 -26.83 -19.73 12.96
CA SER A 5 -26.18 -18.89 11.96
C SER A 5 -24.81 -18.45 12.49
N GLY A 6 -23.74 -19.03 11.95
CA GLY A 6 -22.36 -18.82 12.40
C GLY A 6 -21.77 -17.48 11.97
N GLU A 7 -22.27 -16.36 12.50
CA GLU A 7 -21.40 -15.20 12.73
C GLU A 7 -20.44 -15.58 13.85
N ALA A 8 -19.15 -15.69 13.54
CA ALA A 8 -18.13 -15.96 14.53
C ALA A 8 -18.17 -14.82 15.57
N ASP A 9 -18.55 -15.13 16.80
CA ASP A 9 -18.61 -14.15 17.89
C ASP A 9 -17.18 -13.77 18.30
N PHE A 10 -16.65 -12.73 17.65
CA PHE A 10 -15.33 -12.16 17.94
C PHE A 10 -15.32 -11.38 19.27
N THR A 11 -16.48 -11.08 19.84
CA THR A 11 -16.59 -10.40 21.14
C THR A 11 -15.94 -11.26 22.23
N PHE A 12 -16.22 -12.56 22.23
CA PHE A 12 -15.64 -13.50 23.19
C PHE A 12 -14.11 -13.62 23.06
N VAL A 13 -13.56 -13.60 21.83
CA VAL A 13 -12.10 -13.59 21.62
C VAL A 13 -11.48 -12.31 22.18
N SER A 14 -12.13 -11.16 21.98
CA SER A 14 -11.65 -9.87 22.50
C SER A 14 -11.64 -9.83 24.02
N GLU A 15 -12.68 -10.37 24.67
CA GLU A 15 -12.76 -10.46 26.13
C GLU A 15 -11.66 -11.36 26.71
N LEU A 16 -11.37 -12.50 26.07
CA LEU A 16 -10.29 -13.39 26.48
C LEU A 16 -8.91 -12.74 26.33
N LEU A 17 -8.70 -11.99 25.25
CA LEU A 17 -7.45 -11.26 25.04
C LEU A 17 -7.27 -10.14 26.08
N GLN A 18 -8.32 -9.39 26.40
CA GLN A 18 -8.28 -8.37 27.45
C GLN A 18 -7.98 -9.00 28.82
N ALA A 19 -8.62 -10.13 29.16
CA ALA A 19 -8.34 -10.84 30.41
C ALA A 19 -6.89 -11.34 30.52
N ILE A 20 -6.28 -11.73 29.39
CA ILE A 20 -4.87 -12.14 29.33
C ILE A 20 -3.93 -10.93 29.40
N GLU A 21 -4.33 -9.78 28.87
CA GLU A 21 -3.57 -8.53 28.97
C GLU A 21 -3.57 -8.02 30.43
N ASP A 22 -4.73 -8.06 31.09
CA ASP A 22 -4.90 -7.67 32.49
C ASP A 22 -4.17 -8.64 33.45
N ASP A 23 -4.22 -9.95 33.17
CA ASP A 23 -3.47 -10.99 33.88
C ASP A 23 -2.79 -11.97 32.90
N PRO A 24 -1.48 -11.79 32.61
CA PRO A 24 -0.73 -12.69 31.73
C PRO A 24 -0.69 -14.15 32.18
N THR A 25 -0.98 -14.42 33.46
CA THR A 25 -0.99 -15.76 34.07
C THR A 25 -2.37 -16.42 34.09
N ALA A 26 -3.39 -15.80 33.50
CA ALA A 26 -4.75 -16.34 33.39
C ALA A 26 -4.81 -17.60 32.51
N ILE A 27 -4.49 -18.76 33.10
CA ILE A 27 -4.38 -20.05 32.40
C ILE A 27 -5.71 -20.45 31.74
N GLU A 28 -6.84 -20.31 32.44
CA GLU A 28 -8.16 -20.69 31.90
C GLU A 28 -8.55 -19.84 30.68
N ALA A 29 -8.24 -18.53 30.70
CA ALA A 29 -8.49 -17.65 29.56
C ALA A 29 -7.66 -18.07 28.34
N ARG A 30 -6.38 -18.43 28.54
CA ARG A 30 -5.50 -18.94 27.46
C ARG A 30 -5.98 -20.27 26.89
N LYS A 31 -6.53 -21.17 27.71
CA LYS A 31 -7.09 -22.46 27.26
C LYS A 31 -8.34 -22.23 26.39
N LEU A 32 -9.27 -21.40 26.86
CA LEU A 32 -10.47 -21.03 26.11
C LEU A 32 -10.13 -20.33 24.79
N LEU A 33 -9.12 -19.45 24.79
CA LEU A 33 -8.66 -18.77 23.58
C LEU A 33 -8.07 -19.76 22.58
N ALA A 34 -7.28 -20.73 23.05
CA ALA A 34 -6.69 -21.76 22.20
C ALA A 34 -7.76 -22.68 21.57
N ASP A 35 -8.79 -23.05 22.33
CA ASP A 35 -9.94 -23.81 21.82
C ASP A 35 -10.73 -23.02 20.76
N GLN A 36 -10.96 -21.73 21.00
CA GLN A 36 -11.67 -20.87 20.06
C GLN A 36 -10.89 -20.68 18.76
N TYR A 37 -9.56 -20.51 18.84
CA TYR A 37 -8.69 -20.49 17.67
C TYR A 37 -8.72 -21.82 16.91
N ALA A 38 -8.76 -22.97 17.60
CA ALA A 38 -8.86 -24.26 16.96
C ALA A 38 -10.20 -24.42 16.22
N LEU A 39 -11.32 -23.97 16.81
CA LEU A 39 -12.65 -23.97 16.18
C LEU A 39 -12.70 -23.10 14.93
N PHE A 40 -11.99 -21.98 14.89
CA PHE A 40 -11.85 -21.13 13.70
C PHE A 40 -10.86 -21.63 12.65
N GLY A 41 -10.22 -22.79 12.89
CA GLY A 41 -9.21 -23.35 11.99
C GLY A 41 -7.84 -22.66 12.09
N TRP A 42 -7.62 -21.80 13.08
CA TRP A 42 -6.35 -21.12 13.34
C TRP A 42 -5.43 -21.99 14.20
N GLN A 43 -5.03 -23.14 13.66
CA GLN A 43 -4.31 -24.18 14.41
C GLN A 43 -2.96 -23.71 14.96
N ASP A 44 -2.25 -22.83 14.25
CA ASP A 44 -0.95 -22.31 14.69
C ASP A 44 -1.09 -21.39 15.92
N SER A 45 -2.08 -20.49 15.90
CA SER A 45 -2.40 -19.61 17.03
C SER A 45 -2.89 -20.41 18.24
N ALA A 46 -3.72 -21.42 18.02
CA ALA A 46 -4.14 -22.35 19.06
C ALA A 46 -2.93 -23.06 19.69
N GLN A 47 -2.00 -23.57 18.88
CA GLN A 47 -0.79 -24.23 19.37
C GLN A 47 0.13 -23.28 20.14
N ALA A 48 0.25 -22.03 19.72
CA ALA A 48 1.03 -21.02 20.42
C ALA A 48 0.48 -20.76 21.83
N GLU A 49 -0.84 -20.61 21.99
CA GLU A 49 -1.45 -20.44 23.30
C GLU A 49 -1.37 -21.71 24.16
N TRP A 50 -1.56 -22.91 23.57
CA TRP A 50 -1.34 -24.17 24.28
C TRP A 50 0.11 -24.33 24.79
N LYS A 51 1.09 -23.84 24.02
CA LYS A 51 2.50 -23.83 24.44
C LYS A 51 2.72 -22.90 25.64
N LYS A 52 2.13 -21.70 25.62
CA LYS A 52 2.19 -20.76 26.77
C LYS A 52 1.54 -21.35 28.01
N VAL A 53 0.42 -22.07 27.87
CA VAL A 53 -0.20 -22.80 28.99
C VAL A 53 0.74 -23.85 29.59
N LEU A 54 1.47 -24.59 28.75
CA LEU A 54 2.48 -25.55 29.23
C LEU A 54 3.71 -24.88 29.86
N GLU A 55 4.09 -23.69 29.40
CA GLU A 55 5.17 -22.90 30.02
C GLU A 55 4.76 -22.41 31.41
N LEU A 56 3.52 -21.92 31.58
CA LEU A 56 3.00 -21.45 32.86
C LEU A 56 2.63 -22.60 33.82
N ARG A 57 2.11 -23.72 33.29
CA ARG A 57 1.70 -24.90 34.04
C ARG A 57 2.12 -26.19 33.32
N PRO A 58 3.38 -26.65 33.50
CA PRO A 58 3.90 -27.84 32.82
C PRO A 58 3.15 -29.16 33.10
N GLY A 59 2.33 -29.19 34.15
CA GLY A 59 1.49 -30.32 34.54
C GLY A 59 0.09 -30.34 33.95
N ASP A 60 -0.32 -29.32 33.18
CA ASP A 60 -1.69 -29.20 32.65
C ASP A 60 -2.01 -30.36 31.69
N LYS A 61 -3.07 -31.11 32.00
CA LYS A 61 -3.44 -32.32 31.25
C LYS A 61 -4.06 -31.98 29.89
N ASP A 62 -4.86 -30.92 29.84
CA ASP A 62 -5.61 -30.53 28.64
C ASP A 62 -4.66 -30.00 27.57
N ALA A 63 -3.70 -29.16 27.98
CA ALA A 63 -2.66 -28.67 27.08
C ALA A 63 -1.76 -29.80 26.52
N LYS A 64 -1.47 -30.83 27.33
CA LYS A 64 -0.72 -32.01 26.87
C LYS A 64 -1.50 -32.86 25.88
N SER A 65 -2.81 -33.03 26.06
CA SER A 65 -3.65 -33.76 25.10
C SER A 65 -3.75 -33.03 23.77
N SER A 66 -4.02 -31.72 23.79
CA SER A 66 -4.17 -30.91 22.56
C SER A 66 -2.88 -30.86 21.74
N PHE A 67 -1.71 -30.91 22.38
CA PHE A 67 -0.41 -30.90 21.69
C PHE A 67 -0.05 -32.23 21.00
N ARG A 68 -0.64 -33.37 21.44
CA ARG A 68 -0.37 -34.70 20.83
C ARG A 68 -1.14 -34.93 19.54
N VAL A 69 -2.33 -34.35 19.40
CA VAL A 69 -3.22 -34.57 18.24
C VAL A 69 -2.68 -33.94 16.95
N ASN A 70 -1.82 -32.92 17.04
CA ASN A 70 -1.37 -32.13 15.88
C ASN A 70 0.00 -32.49 15.26
N LYS A 71 0.66 -33.58 15.68
CA LYS A 71 1.97 -34.02 15.14
C LYS A 71 1.88 -35.17 14.12
N GLY A 72 1.09 -35.01 13.05
CA GLY A 72 1.14 -35.90 11.87
C GLY A 72 2.36 -35.61 10.96
N PRO A 73 2.85 -36.59 10.18
CA PRO A 73 4.18 -36.52 9.54
C PRO A 73 4.21 -35.61 8.31
N ARG A 74 5.10 -34.61 8.32
CA ARG A 74 5.50 -33.80 7.15
C ARG A 74 6.84 -34.27 6.60
N GLY A 75 6.93 -34.49 5.30
CA GLY A 75 8.21 -34.58 4.61
C GLY A 75 8.10 -34.75 3.11
N MET A 76 8.50 -33.73 2.35
CA MET A 76 9.17 -33.88 1.05
C MET A 76 9.87 -32.57 0.66
N LYS A 77 11.15 -32.67 0.30
CA LYS A 77 12.02 -31.57 -0.18
C LYS A 77 11.92 -31.47 -1.70
N PHE A 78 12.05 -30.27 -2.26
CA PHE A 78 12.25 -30.07 -3.70
C PHE A 78 13.35 -29.05 -3.99
N GLU A 79 14.13 -29.37 -5.02
CA GLU A 79 15.29 -28.64 -5.54
C GLU A 79 14.88 -27.44 -6.42
N THR A 80 15.79 -26.47 -6.49
CA THR A 80 15.71 -25.17 -7.14
C THR A 80 15.97 -25.24 -8.66
N GLY A 81 15.08 -24.63 -9.47
CA GLY A 81 15.25 -24.44 -10.91
C GLY A 81 15.19 -22.95 -11.31
N GLN A 82 16.11 -22.55 -12.21
CA GLN A 82 16.37 -21.19 -12.69
C GLN A 82 15.20 -20.54 -13.46
N ALA A 83 14.99 -19.24 -13.23
CA ALA A 83 13.99 -18.42 -13.89
C ALA A 83 14.50 -17.83 -15.23
N ARG A 84 13.71 -17.98 -16.31
CA ARG A 84 13.85 -17.20 -17.55
C ARG A 84 12.85 -16.05 -17.55
N SER A 85 13.31 -14.87 -17.91
CA SER A 85 12.57 -13.62 -18.03
C SER A 85 11.68 -13.59 -19.28
N VAL A 86 10.46 -13.05 -19.16
CA VAL A 86 9.54 -12.77 -20.29
C VAL A 86 9.39 -11.25 -20.44
N PRO A 87 9.47 -10.67 -21.65
CA PRO A 87 9.20 -9.25 -21.88
C PRO A 87 7.70 -8.99 -22.08
N SER A 88 7.21 -7.94 -21.43
CA SER A 88 5.85 -7.37 -21.56
C SER A 88 5.83 -6.25 -22.60
N SER A 89 4.90 -6.31 -23.56
CA SER A 89 4.30 -5.12 -24.18
C SER A 89 3.02 -5.49 -24.94
N ILE A 90 1.93 -4.74 -24.69
CA ILE A 90 0.70 -4.75 -25.49
C ILE A 90 0.56 -3.35 -26.11
N ALA A 91 0.79 -3.27 -27.42
CA ALA A 91 0.27 -2.22 -28.28
C ALA A 91 -0.60 -2.93 -29.32
N ARG A 92 -1.92 -2.80 -29.20
CA ARG A 92 -2.89 -3.45 -30.10
C ARG A 92 -2.82 -2.81 -31.49
N GLN A 93 -2.25 -3.52 -32.47
CA GLN A 93 -2.56 -3.39 -33.91
C GLN A 93 -1.82 -4.46 -34.73
N ALA A 94 -2.57 -5.28 -35.50
CA ALA A 94 -2.17 -6.22 -36.56
C ALA A 94 -1.11 -7.31 -36.27
N GLY A 95 -0.13 -7.07 -35.40
CA GLY A 95 0.87 -8.05 -34.96
C GLY A 95 0.32 -9.07 -33.96
N ASP A 96 -0.76 -8.73 -33.25
CA ASP A 96 -1.40 -9.63 -32.29
C ASP A 96 -2.02 -10.84 -32.99
N ASP A 97 -2.65 -10.67 -34.17
CA ASP A 97 -3.26 -11.78 -34.90
C ASP A 97 -2.21 -12.77 -35.43
N ALA A 98 -1.07 -12.26 -35.89
CA ALA A 98 0.06 -13.11 -36.31
C ALA A 98 0.64 -13.89 -35.11
N ARG A 99 0.80 -13.22 -33.96
CA ARG A 99 1.30 -13.83 -32.73
C ARG A 99 0.31 -14.82 -32.12
N ILE A 100 -0.98 -14.54 -32.22
CA ILE A 100 -2.05 -15.48 -31.82
C ILE A 100 -2.01 -16.71 -32.73
N SER A 101 -1.89 -16.54 -34.04
CA SER A 101 -1.80 -17.67 -34.98
C SER A 101 -0.55 -18.53 -34.76
N GLU A 102 0.59 -17.90 -34.44
CA GLU A 102 1.82 -18.59 -34.05
C GLU A 102 1.62 -19.40 -32.76
N LEU A 103 1.05 -18.80 -31.72
CA LEU A 103 0.74 -19.49 -30.46
C LEU A 103 -0.27 -20.64 -30.67
N GLU A 104 -1.26 -20.47 -31.53
CA GLU A 104 -2.20 -21.55 -31.89
C GLU A 104 -1.50 -22.69 -32.63
N ALA A 105 -0.49 -22.41 -33.46
CA ALA A 105 0.32 -23.43 -34.11
C ALA A 105 1.20 -24.16 -33.09
N GLU A 106 1.84 -23.43 -32.16
CA GLU A 106 2.65 -24.01 -31.08
C GLU A 106 1.82 -24.89 -30.14
N ILE A 107 0.63 -24.44 -29.73
CA ILE A 107 -0.28 -25.23 -28.90
C ILE A 107 -0.69 -26.52 -29.62
N ARG A 108 -1.01 -26.44 -30.91
CA ARG A 108 -1.33 -27.63 -31.72
C ARG A 108 -0.13 -28.58 -31.82
N SER A 109 1.07 -28.05 -31.99
CA SER A 109 2.31 -28.85 -31.98
C SER A 109 2.49 -29.55 -30.64
N LEU A 110 2.36 -28.82 -29.53
CA LEU A 110 2.45 -29.37 -28.18
C LEU A 110 1.41 -30.46 -27.92
N MET A 111 0.18 -30.27 -28.38
CA MET A 111 -0.87 -31.29 -28.28
C MET A 111 -0.55 -32.53 -29.12
N ALA A 112 0.09 -32.39 -30.28
CA ALA A 112 0.54 -33.51 -31.09
C ALA A 112 1.68 -34.27 -30.40
N ASP A 113 2.69 -33.55 -29.91
CA ASP A 113 3.82 -34.14 -29.18
C ASP A 113 3.34 -34.87 -27.91
N ALA A 114 2.36 -34.29 -27.20
CA ALA A 114 1.75 -34.94 -26.04
C ALA A 114 1.01 -36.23 -26.43
N LYS A 115 0.34 -36.29 -27.59
CA LYS A 115 -0.31 -37.53 -28.08
C LYS A 115 0.71 -38.62 -28.36
N ASP A 116 1.85 -38.26 -28.93
CA ASP A 116 2.90 -39.23 -29.23
C ASP A 116 3.60 -39.71 -27.95
N LEU A 117 3.87 -38.79 -27.00
CA LEU A 117 4.42 -39.14 -25.69
C LEU A 117 3.48 -40.06 -24.88
N VAL A 118 2.15 -39.91 -24.99
CA VAL A 118 1.20 -40.85 -24.36
C VAL A 118 1.37 -42.27 -24.91
N LYS A 119 1.58 -42.44 -26.22
CA LYS A 119 1.81 -43.76 -26.83
C LYS A 119 3.10 -44.35 -26.31
N ASP A 120 4.17 -43.56 -26.26
CA ASP A 120 5.47 -44.02 -25.77
C ASP A 120 5.38 -44.45 -24.31
N LEU A 121 4.76 -43.65 -23.43
CA LEU A 121 4.57 -43.99 -22.02
C LEU A 121 3.72 -45.26 -21.83
N GLN A 122 2.71 -45.50 -22.69
CA GLN A 122 1.93 -46.74 -22.66
C GLN A 122 2.76 -47.96 -23.07
N ILE A 123 3.63 -47.82 -24.07
CA ILE A 123 4.58 -48.87 -24.49
C ILE A 123 5.55 -49.17 -23.35
N TYR A 124 6.14 -48.13 -22.74
CA TYR A 124 7.04 -48.29 -21.59
C TYR A 124 6.36 -48.93 -20.38
N GLN A 125 5.11 -48.56 -20.08
CA GLN A 125 4.31 -49.20 -19.01
C GLN A 125 4.10 -50.69 -19.26
N THR A 126 3.99 -51.09 -20.54
CA THR A 126 3.82 -52.50 -20.94
C THR A 126 5.14 -53.27 -20.87
N MET A 127 6.26 -52.62 -21.20
CA MET A 127 7.61 -53.22 -21.13
C MET A 127 8.15 -53.31 -19.70
N CYS A 128 7.79 -52.36 -18.84
CA CYS A 128 8.28 -52.23 -17.46
C CYS A 128 7.11 -52.11 -16.47
N PRO A 129 6.40 -53.22 -16.18
CA PRO A 129 5.21 -53.19 -15.32
C PRO A 129 5.49 -52.79 -13.87
N ASP A 130 6.74 -52.89 -13.41
CA ASP A 130 7.16 -52.51 -12.04
C ASP A 130 7.19 -50.98 -11.82
N LEU A 131 7.14 -50.17 -12.89
CA LEU A 131 7.11 -48.72 -12.82
C LEU A 131 5.68 -48.22 -13.08
N ASP A 132 5.09 -47.48 -12.15
CA ASP A 132 3.75 -46.89 -12.32
C ASP A 132 3.84 -45.50 -12.98
N PHE A 133 3.42 -45.44 -14.24
CA PHE A 133 3.27 -44.21 -15.02
C PHE A 133 1.82 -43.75 -15.14
N SER A 134 0.85 -44.42 -14.51
CA SER A 134 -0.59 -44.18 -14.72
C SER A 134 -1.00 -42.70 -14.52
N GLY A 135 -0.48 -42.05 -13.48
CA GLY A 135 -0.72 -40.62 -13.22
C GLY A 135 -0.12 -39.70 -14.28
N LYS A 136 1.12 -39.95 -14.71
CA LYS A 136 1.79 -39.17 -15.76
C LYS A 136 1.10 -39.37 -17.12
N ILE A 137 0.65 -40.58 -17.42
CA ILE A 137 -0.13 -40.89 -18.63
C ILE A 137 -1.45 -40.12 -18.61
N ALA A 138 -2.15 -40.05 -17.47
CA ALA A 138 -3.38 -39.28 -17.34
C ALA A 138 -3.15 -37.78 -17.55
N ASP A 139 -2.06 -37.24 -17.00
CA ASP A 139 -1.67 -35.83 -17.15
C ASP A 139 -1.30 -35.50 -18.60
N VAL A 140 -0.39 -36.24 -19.24
CA VAL A 140 -0.01 -35.99 -20.64
C VAL A 140 -1.21 -36.19 -21.58
N LYS A 141 -2.09 -37.15 -21.28
CA LYS A 141 -3.34 -37.34 -22.03
C LYS A 141 -4.28 -36.15 -21.92
N ALA A 142 -4.39 -35.54 -20.74
CA ALA A 142 -5.18 -34.32 -20.60
C ALA A 142 -4.57 -33.12 -21.36
N ILE A 143 -3.23 -33.01 -21.49
CA ILE A 143 -2.60 -32.03 -22.39
C ILE A 143 -2.94 -32.33 -23.86
N ALA A 144 -2.80 -33.59 -24.27
CA ALA A 144 -3.12 -34.08 -25.62
C ALA A 144 -4.58 -33.82 -26.05
N ASP A 145 -5.50 -33.87 -25.09
CA ASP A 145 -6.93 -33.59 -25.28
C ASP A 145 -7.26 -32.08 -25.28
N GLY A 146 -6.27 -31.19 -25.16
CA GLY A 146 -6.48 -29.75 -25.04
C GLY A 146 -7.00 -29.31 -23.67
N ARG A 147 -7.02 -30.23 -22.69
CA ARG A 147 -7.37 -29.98 -21.28
C ARG A 147 -6.12 -29.65 -20.46
N SER A 148 -5.20 -28.88 -21.02
CA SER A 148 -3.94 -28.48 -20.36
C SER A 148 -4.16 -27.81 -18.99
N ARG A 149 -5.28 -27.11 -18.80
CA ARG A 149 -5.70 -26.54 -17.51
C ARG A 149 -5.94 -27.57 -16.41
N ALA A 150 -6.34 -28.80 -16.75
CA ALA A 150 -6.55 -29.87 -15.77
C ALA A 150 -5.22 -30.44 -15.21
N VAL A 151 -4.13 -30.21 -15.95
CA VAL A 151 -2.79 -30.79 -15.69
C VAL A 151 -1.89 -29.77 -15.02
N LEU A 152 -2.06 -28.49 -15.40
CA LEU A 152 -1.49 -27.36 -14.71
C LEU A 152 -2.24 -27.17 -13.37
N LYS A 153 -2.04 -28.10 -12.43
CA LYS A 153 -2.38 -27.88 -11.03
C LYS A 153 -1.53 -26.70 -10.58
N VAL A 154 -2.13 -25.51 -10.57
CA VAL A 154 -1.50 -24.34 -9.99
C VAL A 154 -1.08 -24.75 -8.59
N ARG A 155 0.23 -24.69 -8.33
CA ARG A 155 0.82 -25.19 -7.10
C ARG A 155 0.08 -24.56 -5.93
N GLN A 156 -0.35 -25.39 -4.97
CA GLN A 156 -0.97 -24.87 -3.77
C GLN A 156 0.01 -23.87 -3.12
N PRO A 157 -0.48 -22.67 -2.75
CA PRO A 157 0.36 -21.65 -2.15
C PRO A 157 1.05 -22.16 -0.89
N GLN A 158 2.30 -21.73 -0.69
CA GLN A 158 3.03 -22.03 0.53
C GLN A 158 2.43 -21.27 1.73
N SER A 159 2.74 -21.69 2.95
CA SER A 159 2.39 -20.92 4.15
C SER A 159 3.09 -19.55 4.15
N ALA A 160 2.45 -18.52 4.70
CA ALA A 160 3.02 -17.18 4.81
C ALA A 160 4.41 -17.16 5.49
N HIS A 161 4.65 -18.02 6.49
CA HIS A 161 5.95 -18.18 7.13
C HIS A 161 7.06 -18.68 6.20
N ALA A 162 6.75 -19.67 5.35
CA ALA A 162 7.72 -20.20 4.38
C ALA A 162 8.09 -19.12 3.35
N VAL A 163 7.10 -18.35 2.89
CA VAL A 163 7.32 -17.21 1.98
C VAL A 163 8.16 -16.14 2.67
N ALA A 164 7.80 -15.73 3.89
CA ALA A 164 8.55 -14.74 4.65
C ALA A 164 10.01 -15.15 4.90
N THR A 165 10.27 -16.43 5.16
CA THR A 165 11.63 -16.97 5.29
C THR A 165 12.41 -16.86 3.98
N SER A 166 11.78 -17.23 2.85
CA SER A 166 12.39 -17.09 1.53
C SER A 166 12.67 -15.63 1.17
N VAL A 167 11.76 -14.73 1.52
CA VAL A 167 11.87 -13.28 1.27
C VAL A 167 13.05 -12.68 2.04
N GLN A 168 13.26 -13.09 3.29
CA GLN A 168 14.41 -12.64 4.09
C GLN A 168 15.76 -13.06 3.48
N SER A 169 15.80 -14.19 2.78
CA SER A 169 17.00 -14.66 2.06
C SER A 169 17.17 -14.07 0.66
N SER A 170 16.16 -13.33 0.15
CA SER A 170 16.17 -12.77 -1.20
C SER A 170 16.91 -11.44 -1.25
N SER A 171 17.64 -11.18 -2.33
CA SER A 171 18.21 -9.85 -2.62
C SER A 171 17.15 -8.83 -3.05
N LYS A 172 15.99 -9.32 -3.52
CA LYS A 172 14.83 -8.50 -3.93
C LYS A 172 13.58 -9.05 -3.25
N PRO A 173 13.28 -8.61 -2.00
CA PRO A 173 12.16 -9.14 -1.23
C PRO A 173 10.80 -8.84 -1.89
N GLU A 174 10.66 -7.68 -2.53
CA GLU A 174 9.45 -7.26 -3.24
C GLU A 174 9.07 -8.18 -4.41
N ASP A 175 10.04 -8.55 -5.26
CA ASP A 175 9.80 -9.48 -6.38
C ASP A 175 9.39 -10.87 -5.90
N ALA A 176 9.96 -11.35 -4.78
CA ALA A 176 9.62 -12.64 -4.20
C ALA A 176 8.19 -12.67 -3.64
N ILE A 177 7.77 -11.60 -2.95
CA ILE A 177 6.38 -11.47 -2.47
C ILE A 177 5.42 -11.34 -3.65
N PHE A 178 5.76 -10.53 -4.66
CA PHE A 178 4.94 -10.38 -5.86
C PHE A 178 4.71 -11.73 -6.55
N ALA A 179 5.77 -12.51 -6.75
CA ALA A 179 5.67 -13.83 -7.39
C ALA A 179 4.77 -14.80 -6.61
N ASP A 180 4.82 -14.76 -5.27
CA ASP A 180 3.91 -15.54 -4.42
C ASP A 180 2.46 -15.08 -4.53
N LEU A 181 2.20 -13.77 -4.48
CA LEU A 181 0.86 -13.21 -4.59
C LEU A 181 0.24 -13.42 -5.98
N ASP A 182 1.02 -13.32 -7.06
CA ASP A 182 0.58 -13.62 -8.43
C ASP A 182 0.23 -15.12 -8.56
N SER A 183 1.09 -16.00 -8.06
CA SER A 183 0.83 -17.45 -8.03
C SER A 183 -0.44 -17.77 -7.24
N TYR A 184 -0.65 -17.09 -6.10
CA TYR A 184 -1.84 -17.24 -5.27
C TYR A 184 -3.11 -16.75 -5.96
N ALA A 185 -3.07 -15.57 -6.59
CA ALA A 185 -4.21 -15.04 -7.33
C ALA A 185 -4.60 -15.96 -8.50
N ARG A 186 -3.62 -16.53 -9.22
CA ARG A 186 -3.85 -17.54 -10.27
C ARG A 186 -4.44 -18.83 -9.72
N TRP A 187 -3.97 -19.27 -8.55
CA TRP A 187 -4.50 -20.46 -7.88
C TRP A 187 -5.97 -20.29 -7.50
N LEU A 188 -6.33 -19.16 -6.87
CA LEU A 188 -7.72 -18.82 -6.51
C LEU A 188 -8.65 -18.76 -7.72
N ARG A 189 -8.18 -18.16 -8.83
CA ARG A 189 -8.95 -18.09 -10.09
C ARG A 189 -9.23 -19.48 -10.67
N ASN A 190 -8.30 -20.43 -10.49
CA ASN A 190 -8.47 -21.80 -10.97
C ASN A 190 -9.40 -22.62 -10.06
N GLU A 191 -9.29 -22.46 -8.74
CA GLU A 191 -10.04 -23.26 -7.77
C GLU A 191 -11.53 -22.89 -7.73
N HIS A 192 -11.88 -21.62 -7.75
CA HIS A 192 -13.26 -21.20 -7.49
C HIS A 192 -14.16 -21.13 -8.73
N HIS A 193 -13.62 -21.27 -9.95
CA HIS A 193 -14.29 -21.00 -11.24
C HIS A 193 -15.10 -19.67 -11.29
N SER A 194 -14.98 -18.84 -10.26
CA SER A 194 -15.81 -17.66 -10.08
C SER A 194 -15.09 -16.49 -10.71
N SER A 195 -15.76 -15.84 -11.66
CA SER A 195 -15.31 -14.59 -12.28
C SER A 195 -15.28 -13.39 -11.32
N ASN A 196 -15.58 -13.58 -10.03
CA ASN A 196 -15.63 -12.50 -9.06
C ASN A 196 -14.20 -12.08 -8.65
N LEU A 197 -13.68 -11.07 -9.33
CA LEU A 197 -12.36 -10.48 -9.08
C LEU A 197 -12.24 -9.88 -7.68
N ASP A 198 -13.32 -9.41 -7.06
CA ASP A 198 -13.29 -8.82 -5.73
C ASP A 198 -12.98 -9.86 -4.66
N LYS A 199 -13.54 -11.08 -4.77
CA LYS A 199 -13.17 -12.19 -3.87
C LYS A 199 -11.69 -12.56 -3.98
N VAL A 200 -11.15 -12.57 -5.21
CA VAL A 200 -9.73 -12.83 -5.45
C VAL A 200 -8.89 -11.70 -4.87
N ARG A 201 -9.29 -10.44 -5.04
CA ARG A 201 -8.62 -9.26 -4.47
C ARG A 201 -8.58 -9.33 -2.95
N ASP A 202 -9.72 -9.57 -2.30
CA ASP A 202 -9.83 -9.67 -0.85
C ASP A 202 -8.99 -10.79 -0.26
N ALA A 203 -9.03 -11.98 -0.88
CA ALA A 203 -8.22 -13.11 -0.45
C ALA A 203 -6.72 -12.82 -0.62
N THR A 204 -6.33 -12.17 -1.73
CA THR A 204 -4.94 -11.79 -1.99
C THR A 204 -4.47 -10.71 -1.02
N LYS A 205 -5.32 -9.73 -0.68
CA LYS A 205 -5.06 -8.72 0.35
C LYS A 205 -4.83 -9.34 1.72
N ARG A 206 -5.67 -10.30 2.12
CA ARG A 206 -5.49 -11.07 3.38
C ARG A 206 -4.18 -11.84 3.38
N ARG A 207 -3.77 -12.41 2.24
CA ARG A 207 -2.47 -13.10 2.13
C ARG A 207 -1.30 -12.13 2.26
N ALA A 208 -1.35 -10.97 1.60
CA ALA A 208 -0.33 -9.94 1.74
C ALA A 208 -0.20 -9.46 3.20
N GLN A 209 -1.34 -9.27 3.88
CA GLN A 209 -1.38 -8.93 5.31
C GLN A 209 -0.77 -10.03 6.19
N ALA A 210 -1.10 -11.31 5.94
CA ALA A 210 -0.49 -12.43 6.67
C ALA A 210 1.03 -12.52 6.46
N ILE A 211 1.53 -12.21 5.25
CA ILE A 211 2.97 -12.13 4.99
C ILE A 211 3.59 -10.94 5.74
N LYS A 212 2.94 -9.78 5.70
CA LYS A 212 3.37 -8.54 6.39
C LYS A 212 3.55 -8.75 7.90
N GLU A 213 2.63 -9.46 8.54
CA GLU A 213 2.66 -9.73 9.99
C GLU A 213 3.82 -10.65 10.40
N VAL A 214 4.31 -11.49 9.49
CA VAL A 214 5.44 -12.39 9.76
C VAL A 214 6.79 -11.75 9.42
N LEU A 215 6.80 -10.76 8.54
CA LEU A 215 8.03 -10.09 8.12
C LEU A 215 8.58 -9.16 9.23
N PRO A 216 9.92 -9.03 9.34
CA PRO A 216 10.53 -8.01 10.19
C PRO A 216 10.03 -6.60 9.84
N ILE A 217 9.84 -5.75 10.86
CA ILE A 217 9.30 -4.38 10.71
C ILE A 217 10.03 -3.58 9.62
N ALA A 218 11.35 -3.77 9.48
CA ALA A 218 12.17 -3.08 8.48
C ALA A 218 11.75 -3.36 7.02
N ILE A 219 11.22 -4.55 6.74
CA ILE A 219 10.83 -4.98 5.39
C ILE A 219 9.32 -5.28 5.26
N ALA A 220 8.54 -5.20 6.34
CA ALA A 220 7.11 -5.48 6.31
C ALA A 220 6.34 -4.64 5.27
N PHE A 221 6.79 -3.41 4.99
CA PHE A 221 6.17 -2.54 3.99
C PHE A 221 6.26 -3.08 2.55
N THR A 222 7.21 -3.98 2.25
CA THR A 222 7.34 -4.54 0.89
C THR A 222 6.15 -5.42 0.53
N ALA A 223 5.40 -5.93 1.52
CA ALA A 223 4.16 -6.65 1.27
C ALA A 223 3.05 -5.73 0.74
N ASP A 224 2.95 -4.50 1.26
CA ASP A 224 2.00 -3.50 0.77
C ASP A 224 2.35 -3.08 -0.67
N VAL A 225 3.63 -2.84 -0.94
CA VAL A 225 4.14 -2.50 -2.29
C VAL A 225 3.89 -3.64 -3.28
N ALA A 226 4.18 -4.89 -2.91
CA ALA A 226 3.91 -6.04 -3.76
C ALA A 226 2.41 -6.19 -4.05
N PHE A 227 1.55 -6.00 -3.05
CA PHE A 227 0.10 -6.03 -3.25
C PHE A 227 -0.37 -4.92 -4.20
N MET A 228 0.15 -3.70 -4.06
CA MET A 228 -0.14 -2.58 -4.97
C MET A 228 0.19 -2.95 -6.43
N HIS A 229 1.35 -3.57 -6.69
CA HIS A 229 1.70 -4.03 -8.04
C HIS A 229 0.79 -5.16 -8.54
N ILE A 230 0.36 -6.07 -7.67
CA ILE A 230 -0.60 -7.13 -8.04
C ILE A 230 -1.97 -6.54 -8.39
N GLU A 231 -2.42 -5.53 -7.64
CA GLU A 231 -3.65 -4.81 -7.96
C GLU A 231 -3.57 -4.19 -9.36
N HIS A 232 -2.43 -3.58 -9.68
CA HIS A 232 -2.19 -2.96 -10.98
C HIS A 232 -2.13 -3.97 -12.13
N GLU A 233 -1.17 -4.90 -12.07
CA GLU A 233 -0.80 -5.73 -13.22
C GLU A 233 -1.69 -6.96 -13.40
N VAL A 234 -2.18 -7.53 -12.28
CA VAL A 234 -2.87 -8.83 -12.30
C VAL A 234 -4.37 -8.68 -12.11
N LEU A 235 -4.79 -7.79 -11.20
CA LEU A 235 -6.21 -7.61 -10.88
C LEU A 235 -6.88 -6.50 -11.71
N GLY A 236 -6.11 -5.69 -12.43
CA GLY A 236 -6.64 -4.65 -13.32
C GLY A 236 -7.40 -3.56 -12.56
N LYS A 237 -6.80 -3.03 -11.48
CA LYS A 237 -7.39 -1.92 -10.73
C LYS A 237 -7.56 -0.69 -11.62
N VAL A 238 -8.72 -0.05 -11.50
CA VAL A 238 -9.02 1.24 -12.12
C VAL A 238 -8.63 2.35 -11.14
N TYR A 239 -7.96 3.37 -11.64
CA TYR A 239 -7.44 4.50 -10.86
C TYR A 239 -8.23 5.77 -11.18
N GLN A 240 -8.15 6.77 -10.30
CA GLN A 240 -8.86 8.04 -10.53
C GLN A 240 -8.36 8.80 -11.76
N ASN A 241 -7.09 8.63 -12.14
CA ASN A 241 -6.50 9.23 -13.33
C ASN A 241 -6.53 8.29 -14.53
N GLU A 242 -7.73 7.91 -14.99
CA GLU A 242 -7.90 6.99 -16.12
C GLU A 242 -7.21 7.47 -17.41
N ASP A 243 -7.15 8.78 -17.63
CA ASP A 243 -6.59 9.42 -18.83
C ASP A 243 -5.05 9.38 -18.91
N GLY A 244 -4.37 8.82 -17.90
CA GLY A 244 -2.91 8.62 -17.90
C GLY A 244 -2.17 9.31 -16.76
N THR A 245 -0.85 9.41 -16.89
CA THR A 245 -0.01 10.13 -15.94
C THR A 245 -0.19 11.65 -16.03
N THR A 246 0.18 12.36 -14.96
CA THR A 246 -0.02 13.81 -14.78
C THR A 246 0.52 14.71 -15.88
N MET A 247 1.64 14.33 -16.51
CA MET A 247 2.41 15.16 -17.44
C MET A 247 2.67 14.45 -18.78
N GLY A 248 2.69 13.12 -18.79
CA GLY A 248 3.04 12.33 -19.97
C GLY A 248 1.89 11.99 -20.91
N LEU A 249 0.62 12.07 -20.46
CA LEU A 249 -0.53 11.44 -21.13
C LEU A 249 -0.28 9.95 -21.45
N GLU A 250 0.71 9.34 -20.78
CA GLU A 250 1.05 7.95 -20.99
C GLU A 250 0.04 7.08 -20.25
N PRO A 251 -0.39 5.95 -20.83
CA PRO A 251 -1.28 5.03 -20.15
C PRO A 251 -0.66 4.55 -18.83
N ILE A 252 -1.44 4.46 -17.75
CA ILE A 252 -0.92 3.96 -16.47
C ILE A 252 -0.27 2.56 -16.62
N ALA A 253 -0.81 1.73 -17.52
CA ALA A 253 -0.29 0.39 -17.80
C ALA A 253 1.11 0.37 -18.45
N SER A 254 1.62 1.49 -18.99
CA SER A 254 2.98 1.57 -19.53
C SER A 254 4.03 1.98 -18.49
N ILE A 255 3.61 2.40 -17.29
CA ILE A 255 4.54 2.81 -16.23
C ILE A 255 5.37 1.60 -15.80
N PRO A 256 6.72 1.68 -15.83
CA PRO A 256 7.57 0.59 -15.35
C PRO A 256 7.30 0.30 -13.87
N ARG A 257 7.29 -0.98 -13.48
CA ARG A 257 7.06 -1.39 -12.08
C ARG A 257 7.98 -0.66 -11.09
N SER A 258 9.23 -0.41 -11.46
CA SER A 258 10.21 0.31 -10.64
C SER A 258 9.86 1.78 -10.36
N ASN A 259 8.97 2.36 -11.16
CA ASN A 259 8.52 3.74 -11.08
C ASN A 259 7.08 3.85 -10.58
N PHE A 260 6.33 2.74 -10.60
CA PHE A 260 4.91 2.74 -10.31
C PHE A 260 4.61 2.87 -8.81
N TRP A 261 3.74 3.82 -8.46
CA TRP A 261 3.23 3.98 -7.11
C TRP A 261 1.76 4.42 -7.11
N VAL A 262 1.02 4.12 -6.05
CA VAL A 262 -0.39 4.47 -5.89
C VAL A 262 -0.59 5.13 -4.54
N SER A 263 -1.19 6.31 -4.53
CA SER A 263 -1.56 7.04 -3.31
C SER A 263 -2.84 6.49 -2.69
N GLU A 264 -3.06 6.77 -1.39
CA GLU A 264 -4.26 6.34 -0.66
C GLU A 264 -5.57 6.90 -1.26
N ASP A 265 -5.51 8.08 -1.89
CA ASP A 265 -6.63 8.66 -2.63
C ASP A 265 -6.90 7.96 -3.97
N GLY A 266 -6.14 6.91 -4.35
CA GLY A 266 -6.43 6.07 -5.50
C GLY A 266 -5.91 6.59 -6.84
N TYR A 267 -4.99 7.56 -6.82
CA TYR A 267 -4.25 7.99 -8.00
C TYR A 267 -2.99 7.15 -8.21
N ALA A 268 -2.73 6.78 -9.46
CA ALA A 268 -1.51 6.09 -9.87
C ALA A 268 -0.48 7.07 -10.42
N TRP A 269 0.78 6.85 -10.08
CA TRP A 269 1.88 7.77 -10.32
C TRP A 269 3.06 7.06 -10.96
N ASP A 270 3.66 7.72 -11.94
CA ASP A 270 5.08 7.56 -12.20
C ASP A 270 5.84 8.40 -11.16
N MET A 271 6.65 7.74 -10.35
CA MET A 271 7.41 8.35 -9.27
C MET A 271 8.46 9.36 -9.75
N GLU A 272 8.98 9.24 -10.98
CA GLU A 272 9.88 10.25 -11.54
C GLU A 272 9.12 11.55 -11.84
N GLU A 273 7.93 11.40 -12.40
CA GLU A 273 7.06 12.49 -12.76
C GLU A 273 6.50 13.20 -11.52
N LEU A 274 6.01 12.42 -10.54
CA LEU A 274 5.55 12.92 -9.26
C LEU A 274 6.68 13.63 -8.51
N ALA A 275 7.88 13.06 -8.45
CA ALA A 275 9.01 13.71 -7.80
C ALA A 275 9.39 15.02 -8.48
N SER A 276 9.28 15.10 -9.81
CA SER A 276 9.50 16.33 -10.57
C SER A 276 8.44 17.39 -10.28
N ALA A 277 7.16 17.00 -10.28
CA ALA A 277 6.05 17.89 -9.94
C ALA A 277 6.17 18.46 -8.51
N LEU A 278 6.54 17.61 -7.54
CA LEU A 278 6.75 18.02 -6.16
C LEU A 278 7.95 18.96 -6.00
N LYS A 279 9.03 18.75 -6.77
CA LYS A 279 10.19 19.67 -6.79
C LYS A 279 9.81 21.05 -7.32
N VAL A 280 9.03 21.11 -8.41
CA VAL A 280 8.52 22.37 -8.97
C VAL A 280 7.68 23.12 -7.94
N ASN A 281 6.86 22.40 -7.18
CA ASN A 281 6.07 22.95 -6.07
C ASN A 281 6.86 23.13 -4.77
N ARG A 282 8.20 23.25 -4.85
CA ARG A 282 9.11 23.49 -3.71
C ARG A 282 8.94 22.51 -2.54
N GLY A 283 8.57 21.26 -2.83
CA GLY A 283 8.49 20.19 -1.83
C GLY A 283 7.18 20.11 -1.05
N VAL A 284 6.13 20.83 -1.47
CA VAL A 284 4.81 20.66 -0.87
C VAL A 284 4.29 19.27 -1.22
N MET A 285 4.11 18.44 -0.20
CA MET A 285 3.59 17.07 -0.34
C MET A 285 2.08 17.06 -0.63
N ARG A 286 1.73 17.55 -1.82
CA ARG A 286 0.37 17.66 -2.33
C ARG A 286 0.25 16.91 -3.64
N ASN A 287 -0.85 16.18 -3.80
CA ASN A 287 -1.21 15.55 -5.05
C ASN A 287 -1.37 16.62 -6.16
N PRO A 288 -0.57 16.57 -7.24
CA PRO A 288 -0.63 17.57 -8.30
C PRO A 288 -1.96 17.63 -9.07
N LEU A 289 -2.75 16.54 -9.10
CA LEU A 289 -4.05 16.46 -9.77
C LEU A 289 -5.19 16.89 -8.85
N SER A 290 -5.38 16.16 -7.74
CA SER A 290 -6.49 16.40 -6.83
C SER A 290 -6.30 17.68 -5.99
N LYS A 291 -5.07 18.19 -5.94
CA LYS A 291 -4.63 19.30 -5.08
C LYS A 291 -4.82 19.03 -3.58
N GLU A 292 -5.08 17.79 -3.21
CA GLU A 292 -5.17 17.36 -1.81
C GLU A 292 -3.77 17.10 -1.24
N MET A 293 -3.61 17.27 0.08
CA MET A 293 -2.36 16.89 0.73
C MET A 293 -2.25 15.36 0.78
N PHE A 294 -1.05 14.86 0.48
CA PHE A 294 -0.76 13.45 0.74
C PHE A 294 -0.88 13.15 2.24
N THR A 295 -1.37 11.96 2.56
CA THR A 295 -1.46 11.54 3.96
C THR A 295 -0.06 11.32 4.55
N ALA A 296 0.04 11.24 5.88
CA ALA A 296 1.33 10.95 6.52
C ALA A 296 1.89 9.58 6.12
N ALA A 297 1.03 8.63 5.72
CA ALA A 297 1.43 7.34 5.19
C ALA A 297 1.98 7.47 3.76
N ASP A 298 1.27 8.19 2.89
CA ASP A 298 1.70 8.51 1.52
C ASP A 298 3.06 9.21 1.51
N ILE A 299 3.26 10.23 2.34
CA ILE A 299 4.53 10.97 2.42
C ILE A 299 5.68 10.03 2.77
N LYS A 300 5.47 9.14 3.76
CA LYS A 300 6.49 8.13 4.13
C LYS A 300 6.75 7.15 2.99
N ALA A 301 5.73 6.74 2.24
CA ALA A 301 5.87 5.84 1.11
C ALA A 301 6.66 6.51 -0.03
N ILE A 302 6.29 7.75 -0.40
CA ILE A 302 6.97 8.59 -1.39
C ILE A 302 8.45 8.74 -1.04
N VAL A 303 8.76 9.11 0.20
CA VAL A 303 10.14 9.33 0.65
C VAL A 303 10.97 8.03 0.67
N ARG A 304 10.33 6.88 0.95
CA ARG A 304 11.00 5.57 0.93
C ARG A 304 11.28 5.08 -0.48
N HIS A 305 10.47 5.46 -1.45
CA HIS A 305 10.63 5.06 -2.85
C HIS A 305 12.01 5.52 -3.38
N PRO A 306 12.75 4.67 -4.13
CA PRO A 306 14.08 5.02 -4.63
C PRO A 306 14.16 6.39 -5.33
N LEU A 307 13.19 6.69 -6.18
CA LEU A 307 13.09 7.97 -6.91
C LEU A 307 12.58 9.14 -6.05
N GLY A 308 11.89 8.86 -4.95
CA GLY A 308 11.37 9.87 -4.03
C GLY A 308 12.31 10.25 -2.89
N LYS A 309 13.42 9.52 -2.68
CA LYS A 309 14.42 9.82 -1.62
C LYS A 309 14.93 11.27 -1.65
N GLY A 310 15.06 11.86 -2.83
CA GLY A 310 15.49 13.25 -2.98
C GLY A 310 14.50 14.27 -2.40
N LEU A 311 13.23 13.88 -2.21
CA LEU A 311 12.20 14.73 -1.61
C LEU A 311 12.29 14.77 -0.09
N ALA A 312 13.00 13.84 0.55
CA ALA A 312 13.20 13.84 2.01
C ALA A 312 13.85 15.14 2.49
N ALA A 313 14.83 15.65 1.74
CA ALA A 313 15.49 16.91 2.07
C ALA A 313 14.53 18.11 1.97
N LEU A 314 13.59 18.07 1.02
CA LEU A 314 12.58 19.11 0.87
C LEU A 314 11.52 19.04 1.98
N ASP A 315 11.13 17.84 2.40
CA ASP A 315 10.23 17.65 3.53
C ASP A 315 10.84 18.20 4.83
N VAL A 316 12.11 17.87 5.09
CA VAL A 316 12.86 18.44 6.23
C VAL A 316 12.97 19.96 6.11
N LYS A 317 13.22 20.51 4.90
CA LYS A 317 13.25 21.95 4.67
C LYS A 317 11.89 22.60 4.98
N GLN A 318 10.79 22.07 4.48
CA GLN A 318 9.43 22.55 4.75
C GLN A 318 9.09 22.48 6.25
N HIS A 319 9.48 21.40 6.91
CA HIS A 319 9.31 21.26 8.35
C HIS A 319 10.14 22.29 9.12
N SER A 320 11.38 22.55 8.69
CA SER A 320 12.27 23.56 9.28
C SER A 320 11.69 24.95 9.14
N LEU A 321 11.22 25.34 7.94
CA LEU A 321 10.57 26.62 7.67
C LEU A 321 9.33 26.83 8.55
N THR A 322 8.54 25.77 8.75
CA THR A 322 7.38 25.81 9.65
C THR A 322 7.77 26.09 11.11
N SER A 323 8.96 25.64 11.56
CA SER A 323 9.47 25.95 12.91
C SER A 323 9.95 27.38 13.08
N GLY A 324 10.39 28.02 12.00
CA GLY A 324 11.04 29.33 12.04
C GLY A 324 10.09 30.48 12.32
N ILE A 325 8.77 30.25 12.19
CA ILE A 325 7.76 31.30 12.36
C ILE A 325 7.40 31.44 13.84
N ARG A 326 7.60 32.64 14.38
CA ARG A 326 7.32 32.98 15.78
C ARG A 326 5.83 33.13 16.02
N ARG A 327 5.41 33.00 17.29
CA ARG A 327 3.99 33.13 17.67
C ARG A 327 3.45 34.51 17.36
N GLU A 328 4.26 35.54 17.56
CA GLU A 328 3.94 36.92 17.25
C GLU A 328 3.59 37.10 15.77
N THR A 329 4.33 36.46 14.87
CA THR A 329 4.05 36.50 13.43
C THR A 329 2.76 35.74 13.08
N ILE A 330 2.47 34.62 13.76
CA ILE A 330 1.18 33.93 13.62
C ILE A 330 0.03 34.83 14.06
N ASP A 331 0.18 35.57 15.15
CA ASP A 331 -0.83 36.51 15.65
C ASP A 331 -1.01 37.69 14.69
N GLN A 332 0.07 38.19 14.08
CA GLN A 332 -0.02 39.22 13.02
C GLN A 332 -0.75 38.69 11.78
N LEU A 333 -0.54 37.44 11.38
CA LEU A 333 -1.27 36.80 10.27
C LEU A 333 -2.78 36.72 10.55
N GLU A 334 -3.18 36.40 11.79
CA GLU A 334 -4.60 36.40 12.18
C GLU A 334 -5.18 37.81 12.19
N LYS A 335 -4.41 38.80 12.67
CA LYS A 335 -4.83 40.21 12.70
C LYS A 335 -5.12 40.72 11.29
N ILE A 336 -4.19 40.57 10.35
CA ILE A 336 -4.41 40.99 8.97
C ILE A 336 -5.56 40.22 8.34
N ALA A 337 -5.63 38.90 8.52
CA ALA A 337 -6.72 38.08 7.99
C ALA A 337 -8.10 38.57 8.45
N GLY A 338 -8.24 38.91 9.73
CA GLY A 338 -9.47 39.48 10.27
C GLY A 338 -9.87 40.79 9.59
N VAL A 339 -8.93 41.74 9.46
CA VAL A 339 -9.20 43.02 8.78
C VAL A 339 -9.61 42.81 7.33
N LEU A 340 -8.91 41.95 6.58
CA LEU A 340 -9.21 41.68 5.17
C LEU A 340 -10.58 41.02 4.94
N LEU A 341 -11.08 40.26 5.91
CA LEU A 341 -12.38 39.59 5.82
C LEU A 341 -13.54 40.48 6.28
N GLU A 342 -13.30 41.38 7.24
CA GLU A 342 -14.31 42.29 7.79
C GLU A 342 -14.51 43.57 6.97
N ASP A 343 -13.51 43.96 6.17
CA ASP A 343 -13.55 45.20 5.40
C ASP A 343 -14.50 45.12 4.20
N GLN A 344 -15.71 45.62 4.40
CA GLN A 344 -16.74 45.76 3.36
C GLN A 344 -16.76 47.18 2.76
N SER A 345 -15.72 48.00 2.95
CA SER A 345 -15.70 49.37 2.42
C SER A 345 -15.49 49.38 0.90
N ALA A 346 -16.10 50.35 0.22
CA ALA A 346 -16.01 50.47 -1.24
C ALA A 346 -14.57 50.75 -1.73
N ASP A 347 -13.75 51.40 -0.90
CA ASP A 347 -12.37 51.74 -1.20
C ASP A 347 -11.35 50.73 -0.66
N ALA A 348 -11.78 49.74 0.14
CA ALA A 348 -10.91 48.79 0.85
C ALA A 348 -9.75 49.46 1.61
N GLY A 349 -9.98 50.66 2.14
CA GLY A 349 -8.93 51.49 2.75
C GLY A 349 -8.28 50.82 3.96
N LYS A 350 -9.06 50.13 4.79
CA LYS A 350 -8.56 49.39 5.96
C LYS A 350 -7.72 48.19 5.54
N SER A 351 -8.17 47.45 4.54
CA SER A 351 -7.43 46.31 3.97
C SER A 351 -6.08 46.71 3.41
N ARG A 352 -6.02 47.80 2.63
CA ARG A 352 -4.76 48.32 2.08
C ARG A 352 -3.79 48.73 3.17
N ALA A 353 -4.27 49.48 4.18
CA ALA A 353 -3.45 49.89 5.31
C ALA A 353 -2.90 48.67 6.09
N ALA A 354 -3.72 47.64 6.31
CA ALA A 354 -3.30 46.42 6.99
C ALA A 354 -2.26 45.61 6.20
N VAL A 355 -2.39 45.54 4.87
CA VAL A 355 -1.39 44.91 3.99
C VAL A 355 -0.05 45.65 4.07
N ASP A 356 -0.05 46.99 4.00
CA ASP A 356 1.17 47.78 4.09
C ASP A 356 1.82 47.71 5.49
N GLU A 357 1.00 47.68 6.55
CA GLU A 357 1.47 47.46 7.93
C GLU A 357 2.15 46.09 8.06
N PHE A 358 1.53 45.03 7.53
CA PHE A 358 2.08 43.68 7.59
C PHE A 358 3.37 43.54 6.78
N LEU A 359 3.47 44.15 5.59
CA LEU A 359 4.70 44.14 4.80
C LEU A 359 5.83 44.94 5.46
N SER A 360 5.49 46.03 6.15
CA SER A 360 6.46 46.78 6.95
C SER A 360 6.94 45.94 8.13
N TYR A 361 6.03 45.21 8.80
CA TYR A 361 6.37 44.24 9.84
C TYR A 361 7.26 43.12 9.31
N SER A 362 6.92 42.49 8.18
CA SER A 362 7.69 41.38 7.61
C SER A 362 9.13 41.78 7.28
N ALA A 363 9.36 43.01 6.83
CA ALA A 363 10.70 43.54 6.56
C ALA A 363 11.57 43.71 7.82
N THR A 364 10.97 43.70 9.02
CA THR A 364 11.71 43.79 10.31
C THR A 364 12.05 42.43 10.91
N LEU A 365 11.57 41.33 10.33
CA LEU A 365 11.79 39.98 10.84
C LEU A 365 13.20 39.48 10.51
N PRO A 366 13.75 38.50 11.25
CA PRO A 366 14.98 37.80 10.86
C PRO A 366 14.85 37.15 9.48
N ASP A 367 15.97 37.07 8.75
CA ASP A 367 16.02 36.53 7.37
C ASP A 367 15.40 35.12 7.25
N GLU A 368 15.58 34.27 8.27
CA GLU A 368 14.99 32.92 8.31
C GLU A 368 13.46 32.96 8.31
N GLU A 369 12.87 33.89 9.05
CA GLU A 369 11.42 34.04 9.16
C GLU A 369 10.85 34.73 7.92
N GLN A 370 11.57 35.69 7.34
CA GLN A 370 11.21 36.27 6.03
C GLN A 370 11.21 35.18 4.94
N THR A 371 12.27 34.38 4.88
CA THR A 371 12.37 33.23 3.96
C THR A 371 11.24 32.25 4.19
N ALA A 372 10.87 31.98 5.45
CA ALA A 372 9.72 31.14 5.76
C ALA A 372 8.41 31.73 5.21
N LEU A 373 8.14 33.03 5.39
CA LEU A 373 6.94 33.65 4.83
C LEU A 373 6.92 33.62 3.30
N GLU A 374 8.07 33.74 2.64
CA GLU A 374 8.19 33.75 1.18
C GLU A 374 8.14 32.35 0.55
N GLU A 375 8.73 31.35 1.19
CA GLU A 375 8.88 30.00 0.63
C GLU A 375 7.88 28.98 1.18
N LEU A 376 7.38 29.16 2.41
CA LEU A 376 6.45 28.22 3.03
C LEU A 376 5.12 28.26 2.30
N ARG A 377 4.70 27.08 1.85
CA ARG A 377 3.41 26.85 1.21
C ARG A 377 2.55 26.11 2.21
N VAL A 378 1.35 26.62 2.46
CA VAL A 378 0.47 26.10 3.51
C VAL A 378 -0.68 25.31 2.88
N PRO A 379 -1.04 24.13 3.41
CA PRO A 379 -2.26 23.44 3.00
C PRO A 379 -3.49 24.26 3.38
N ALA A 380 -4.08 24.93 2.40
CA ALA A 380 -5.28 25.74 2.56
C ALA A 380 -6.15 25.65 1.30
N ARG A 381 -7.46 25.88 1.45
CA ARG A 381 -8.44 25.89 0.36
C ARG A 381 -9.29 27.14 0.42
N ASP A 382 -9.56 27.74 -0.72
CA ASP A 382 -10.49 28.86 -0.83
C ASP A 382 -11.88 28.41 -0.39
N SER A 383 -12.39 29.01 0.69
CA SER A 383 -13.67 28.66 1.31
C SER A 383 -14.87 28.88 0.38
N HIS A 384 -14.73 29.72 -0.65
CA HIS A 384 -15.79 29.99 -1.61
C HIS A 384 -15.75 29.02 -2.79
N THR A 385 -14.56 28.70 -3.31
CA THR A 385 -14.42 27.90 -4.54
C THR A 385 -14.04 26.44 -4.30
N GLY A 386 -13.56 26.11 -3.10
CA GLY A 386 -12.99 24.81 -2.77
C GLY A 386 -11.61 24.53 -3.39
N GLN A 387 -11.10 25.47 -4.20
CA GLN A 387 -9.80 25.36 -4.87
C GLN A 387 -8.67 25.49 -3.87
N ALA A 388 -7.63 24.67 -4.01
CA ALA A 388 -6.46 24.77 -3.15
C ALA A 388 -5.68 26.06 -3.41
N PHE A 389 -5.10 26.63 -2.36
CA PHE A 389 -4.15 27.72 -2.49
C PHE A 389 -2.78 27.18 -2.87
N ASP A 390 -2.26 27.61 -4.01
CA ASP A 390 -0.94 27.20 -4.51
C ASP A 390 0.17 28.21 -4.15
N GLY A 391 -0.18 29.33 -3.51
CA GLY A 391 0.68 30.46 -3.10
C GLY A 391 1.47 30.27 -1.80
N SER A 392 2.54 31.04 -1.59
CA SER A 392 3.12 31.27 -0.25
C SER A 392 2.43 32.45 0.45
N ILE A 393 2.68 32.61 1.74
CA ILE A 393 2.12 33.74 2.52
C ILE A 393 2.57 35.08 1.92
N GLY A 394 3.88 35.23 1.65
CA GLY A 394 4.44 36.43 1.05
C GLY A 394 3.89 36.71 -0.36
N GLU A 395 3.71 35.68 -1.18
CA GLU A 395 3.12 35.83 -2.52
C GLU A 395 1.67 36.33 -2.44
N ALA A 396 0.85 35.73 -1.58
CA ALA A 396 -0.56 36.10 -1.42
C ALA A 396 -0.76 37.54 -0.93
N VAL A 397 0.11 38.01 -0.02
CA VAL A 397 0.09 39.40 0.47
C VAL A 397 0.53 40.38 -0.62
N ASN A 398 1.58 40.04 -1.38
CA ASN A 398 2.05 40.87 -2.49
C ASN A 398 1.03 40.95 -3.63
N ASP A 399 0.36 39.85 -3.95
CA ASP A 399 -0.71 39.83 -4.95
C ASP A 399 -1.93 40.65 -4.51
N ALA A 400 -2.27 40.64 -3.22
CA ALA A 400 -3.29 41.54 -2.66
C ALA A 400 -2.87 43.02 -2.80
N LYS A 401 -1.61 43.35 -2.49
CA LYS A 401 -1.07 44.71 -2.66
C LYS A 401 -1.12 45.17 -4.13
N ALA A 402 -0.78 44.28 -5.05
CA ALA A 402 -0.80 44.54 -6.48
C ALA A 402 -2.22 44.55 -7.09
N ASN A 403 -3.27 44.35 -6.28
CA ASN A 403 -4.66 44.17 -6.70
C ASN A 403 -4.85 43.03 -7.72
N ARG A 404 -4.00 42.00 -7.67
CA ARG A 404 -4.13 40.78 -8.51
C ARG A 404 -5.10 39.77 -7.92
N GLN A 405 -5.28 39.81 -6.60
CA GLN A 405 -6.22 38.97 -5.86
C GLN A 405 -7.07 39.83 -4.95
N CYS A 406 -8.34 39.45 -4.75
CA CYS A 406 -9.23 40.15 -3.84
C CYS A 406 -8.82 39.92 -2.37
N PHE A 407 -9.00 40.96 -1.54
CA PHE A 407 -8.62 40.93 -0.13
C PHE A 407 -9.28 39.79 0.65
N HIS A 408 -10.55 39.49 0.39
CA HIS A 408 -11.25 38.38 1.04
C HIS A 408 -10.60 37.02 0.79
N LYS A 409 -10.16 36.75 -0.45
CA LYS A 409 -9.49 35.49 -0.80
C LYS A 409 -8.12 35.39 -0.13
N THR A 410 -7.38 36.50 -0.06
CA THR A 410 -6.12 36.55 0.69
C THR A 410 -6.35 36.41 2.19
N GLY A 411 -7.34 37.09 2.76
CA GLY A 411 -7.70 37.00 4.17
C GLY A 411 -8.08 35.57 4.58
N ASP A 412 -8.85 34.87 3.75
CA ASP A 412 -9.19 33.46 3.98
C ASP A 412 -7.95 32.55 4.00
N PHE A 413 -7.06 32.71 3.01
CA PHE A 413 -5.79 31.98 2.97
C PHE A 413 -4.95 32.25 4.22
N LEU A 414 -4.76 33.51 4.61
CA LEU A 414 -3.94 33.90 5.75
C LEU A 414 -4.52 33.36 7.07
N LYS A 415 -5.84 33.34 7.21
CA LYS A 415 -6.53 32.75 8.36
C LYS A 415 -6.23 31.25 8.48
N GLN A 416 -6.37 30.50 7.39
CA GLN A 416 -6.07 29.07 7.38
C GLN A 416 -4.57 28.81 7.60
N ALA A 417 -3.72 29.66 7.05
CA ALA A 417 -2.28 29.58 7.24
C ALA A 417 -1.88 29.73 8.71
N ALA A 418 -2.44 30.74 9.39
CA ALA A 418 -2.20 30.93 10.82
C ALA A 418 -2.68 29.74 11.67
N GLN A 419 -3.86 29.20 11.37
CA GLN A 419 -4.40 28.01 12.05
C GLN A 419 -3.49 26.79 11.87
N TYR A 420 -3.00 26.56 10.64
CA TYR A 420 -2.07 25.49 10.34
C TYR A 420 -0.78 25.63 11.15
N LEU A 421 -0.14 26.81 11.12
CA LEU A 421 1.10 27.09 11.86
C LEU A 421 0.92 26.89 13.37
N ARG A 422 -0.22 27.33 13.91
CA ARG A 422 -0.55 27.14 15.33
C ARG A 422 -0.76 25.67 15.69
N SER A 423 -1.36 24.87 14.80
CA SER A 423 -1.52 23.43 15.02
C SER A 423 -0.15 22.71 15.08
N GLN A 424 0.77 23.09 14.20
CA GLN A 424 2.13 22.55 14.15
C GLN A 424 2.94 22.91 15.40
N ALA A 425 2.83 24.17 15.86
CA ALA A 425 3.47 24.61 17.11
C ALA A 425 2.96 23.85 18.34
N ARG A 426 1.65 23.54 18.41
CA ARG A 426 1.05 22.76 19.50
C ARG A 426 1.52 21.30 19.49
N SER A 427 1.63 20.69 18.32
CA SER A 427 2.12 19.32 18.18
C SER A 427 3.53 19.17 18.75
N LYS A 428 4.42 20.14 18.51
CA LYS A 428 5.78 20.17 19.08
C LYS A 428 5.79 20.28 20.61
N SER A 429 4.92 21.10 21.20
CA SER A 429 4.85 21.24 22.67
C SER A 429 4.39 19.97 23.41
N LYS A 430 3.78 19.01 22.71
CA LYS A 430 3.35 17.73 23.28
C LYS A 430 4.41 16.64 23.20
N MET A 431 5.54 16.87 22.53
CA MET A 431 6.65 15.92 22.57
C MET A 431 7.39 16.06 23.91
N PRO A 432 7.47 15.00 24.73
CA PRO A 432 8.16 15.04 26.01
C PRO A 432 9.65 15.28 25.74
N GLY A 433 10.14 16.49 26.04
CA GLY A 433 11.53 16.89 25.83
C GLY A 433 11.74 18.15 24.97
N GLY A 434 10.70 18.84 24.51
CA GLY A 434 10.84 20.14 23.82
C GLY A 434 11.36 21.23 24.77
N TRP A 435 12.55 21.75 24.47
CA TRP A 435 13.30 22.71 25.29
C TRP A 435 12.52 24.00 25.56
N LYS A 436 12.70 24.53 26.79
CA LYS A 436 12.28 25.87 27.21
C LYS A 436 13.21 26.94 26.63
#